data_AF-L0AXE4-F1
#
_entry.id   AF-L0AXE4-F1
#
_cell.length_a   1.000
_cell.length_b   1.000
_cell.length_c   1.000
_cell.angle_alpha   90.00
_cell.angle_beta   90.00
_cell.angle_gamma   90.00
#
_symmetry.space_group_name_H-M   'P 1'
#
loop_
_entity.id
_entity.type
_entity.pdbx_description
1 polymer ?
#
loop_
_entity_poly.entity_id
_entity_poly.type
_entity_poly.pdbx_seq_one_letter_code
_entity_poly.pdbx_strand_id
1 'polypeptide(L)'
;MSVSVNIGKHPKNVKQDENGYYYTDDSGGRVNLTDEWYPDPEGTYRKLTHTPESNAKISAIVCSGSQQNGFEEASLPDCGLISVYYWSLDNTCSKPLLIQLGSGNTYYITEGGDGWKNQSDINDTNLRKKLNKQNCKRNQAHTIDLSNKGNTTYSCPSCRASIRVYNSGSYGGITSYGHAITSISGFKDNTDDQIGLPSLKDVSSVTVFWSKSGGIPLLIAHQNGWHNWYRRNSDTVNTWSEVSQYDRPTGPSDEDGNMQKLLQRNYYYPSIIIDLSRPTNATYSDKGTGIDITVRSTSVYGGYHMFEHSLRGGLFKLNGVQHTEQTNLNGITSDGELGRKLESITACYYGDHPSEEKRLLLVELVVSERETKYKYYYRTTKGADSWTKLDRSEGETTRLKDNSLKEELERLKKEHFPDTPDPSPVAPSQSSEAKDYSSVPEKSTSPVGPLVGGTVCALVTLVAMVLLVKFWPKVRTRFVGIWNGFGIHKKGELNM
;
A
#
# COMPACT_ATOMS: atom_id res chain seq x y z
N MET A 1 -3.00 4.58 35.36
CA MET A 1 -1.85 5.00 34.55
C MET A 1 -2.34 6.01 33.54
N SER A 2 -1.55 7.04 33.22
CA SER A 2 -1.91 8.03 32.19
C SER A 2 -0.82 8.04 31.13
N VAL A 3 -1.19 8.17 29.86
CA VAL A 3 -0.26 8.19 28.73
C VAL A 3 -0.42 9.42 27.86
N SER A 4 0.70 9.87 27.28
CA SER A 4 0.72 10.89 26.22
C SER A 4 0.77 10.20 24.86
N VAL A 5 -0.27 10.39 24.04
CA VAL A 5 -0.33 9.81 22.70
C VAL A 5 0.45 10.71 21.74
N ASN A 6 1.53 10.18 21.17
CA ASN A 6 2.33 10.86 20.17
C ASN A 6 1.83 10.52 18.76
N ILE A 7 1.12 11.47 18.15
CA ILE A 7 0.53 11.30 16.81
C ILE A 7 1.58 11.31 15.70
N GLY A 8 2.82 11.74 15.97
CA GLY A 8 3.93 11.60 15.02
C GLY A 8 4.50 10.19 14.92
N LYS A 9 3.98 9.22 15.70
CA LYS A 9 4.39 7.82 15.65
C LYS A 9 3.68 7.08 14.53
N HIS A 10 4.45 6.35 13.73
CA HIS A 10 3.97 5.59 12.58
C HIS A 10 4.84 4.31 12.42
N PRO A 11 4.44 3.32 11.61
CA PRO A 11 5.12 2.01 11.56
C PRO A 11 6.64 2.03 11.34
N LYS A 12 7.20 3.08 10.73
CA LYS A 12 8.65 3.17 10.47
C LYS A 12 9.47 3.66 11.67
N ASN A 13 8.84 4.15 12.74
CA ASN A 13 9.53 4.75 13.90
C ASN A 13 9.02 4.22 15.25
N VAL A 14 8.44 3.02 15.24
CA VAL A 14 7.88 2.31 16.40
C VAL A 14 8.38 0.86 16.43
N LYS A 15 8.13 0.16 17.53
CA LYS A 15 8.44 -1.26 17.68
C LYS A 15 7.32 -2.10 17.07
N GLN A 16 7.61 -3.36 16.77
CA GLN A 16 6.64 -4.35 16.32
C GLN A 16 6.76 -5.62 17.18
N ASP A 17 5.63 -6.21 17.55
CA ASP A 17 5.55 -7.53 18.18
C ASP A 17 4.37 -8.34 17.60
N GLU A 18 4.01 -9.45 18.24
CA GLU A 18 2.92 -10.35 17.83
C GLU A 18 1.54 -9.67 17.77
N ASN A 19 1.36 -8.53 18.44
CA ASN A 19 0.12 -7.76 18.44
C ASN A 19 0.16 -6.57 17.46
N GLY A 20 1.25 -6.42 16.69
CA GLY A 20 1.43 -5.36 15.70
C GLY A 20 2.38 -4.27 16.16
N TYR A 21 2.15 -3.04 15.68
CA TYR A 21 3.03 -1.90 15.99
C TYR A 21 2.71 -1.29 17.35
N TYR A 22 3.72 -0.84 18.08
CA TYR A 22 3.54 -0.15 19.36
C TYR A 22 4.71 0.76 19.73
N TYR A 23 4.48 1.70 20.63
CA TYR A 23 5.53 2.46 21.29
C TYR A 23 5.24 2.60 22.79
N THR A 24 6.28 2.93 23.53
CA THR A 24 6.18 3.30 24.94
C THR A 24 6.27 4.82 25.01
N ASP A 25 5.35 5.46 25.72
CA ASP A 25 5.42 6.90 25.96
C ASP A 25 6.44 7.23 27.06
N ASP A 26 6.62 8.52 27.35
CA ASP A 26 7.60 8.97 28.35
C ASP A 26 7.25 8.54 29.78
N SER A 27 5.99 8.16 30.05
CA SER A 27 5.54 7.64 31.34
C SER A 27 5.77 6.13 31.51
N GLY A 28 6.27 5.45 30.47
CA GLY A 28 6.44 4.00 30.45
C GLY A 28 5.17 3.24 30.02
N GLY A 29 4.09 3.92 29.66
CA GLY A 29 2.84 3.30 29.22
C GLY A 29 2.91 2.89 27.75
N ARG A 30 2.36 1.70 27.45
CA ARG A 30 2.31 1.17 26.09
C ARG A 30 1.14 1.77 25.30
N VAL A 31 1.41 2.16 24.06
CA VAL A 31 0.42 2.60 23.07
C VAL A 31 0.56 1.75 21.82
N ASN A 32 -0.47 0.96 21.54
CA ASN A 32 -0.59 0.17 20.32
C ASN A 32 -0.93 1.07 19.14
N LEU A 33 -0.47 0.72 17.95
CA LEU A 33 -0.61 1.48 16.72
C LEU A 33 -1.14 0.57 15.61
N THR A 34 -2.24 0.97 14.97
CA THR A 34 -2.68 0.39 13.70
C THR A 34 -2.51 1.38 12.56
N ASP A 35 -2.28 0.87 11.35
CA ASP A 35 -2.07 1.65 10.12
C ASP A 35 -3.03 1.15 9.05
N GLU A 36 -4.09 1.91 8.80
CA GLU A 36 -5.16 1.57 7.88
C GLU A 36 -5.17 2.52 6.68
N TRP A 37 -5.68 2.06 5.54
CA TRP A 37 -5.90 2.89 4.37
C TRP A 37 -7.34 3.43 4.37
N TYR A 38 -7.52 4.67 3.89
CA TYR A 38 -8.84 5.29 3.79
C TYR A 38 -8.97 6.16 2.51
N PRO A 39 -10.12 6.12 1.80
CA PRO A 39 -11.12 5.05 1.89
C PRO A 39 -10.50 3.73 1.41
N ASP A 40 -10.91 2.63 2.00
CA ASP A 40 -10.62 1.31 1.47
C ASP A 40 -11.47 1.08 0.19
N PRO A 41 -10.93 0.59 -0.94
CA PRO A 41 -9.54 0.19 -1.19
C PRO A 41 -8.70 1.20 -1.97
N GLU A 42 -9.02 2.49 -2.00
CA GLU A 42 -8.20 3.46 -2.74
C GLU A 42 -6.93 3.87 -1.96
N GLY A 43 -7.08 4.06 -0.65
CA GLY A 43 -6.03 4.52 0.27
C GLY A 43 -5.37 5.84 -0.12
N THR A 44 -6.20 6.81 -0.53
CA THR A 44 -5.78 8.20 -0.63
C THR A 44 -5.16 8.71 0.68
N TYR A 45 -5.67 8.21 1.81
CA TYR A 45 -5.28 8.58 3.16
C TYR A 45 -4.80 7.37 3.94
N ARG A 46 -3.95 7.63 4.93
CA ARG A 46 -3.61 6.67 5.98
C ARG A 46 -4.30 7.09 7.27
N LYS A 47 -4.89 6.15 7.97
CA LYS A 47 -5.49 6.33 9.29
C LYS A 47 -4.63 5.58 10.30
N LEU A 48 -3.93 6.33 11.14
CA LEU A 48 -3.12 5.79 12.21
C LEU A 48 -3.93 5.80 13.50
N THR A 49 -4.21 4.63 14.08
CA THR A 49 -4.98 4.55 15.34
C THR A 49 -4.08 4.18 16.49
N HIS A 50 -4.02 5.08 17.47
CA HIS A 50 -3.27 4.94 18.70
C HIS A 50 -4.21 4.47 19.82
N THR A 51 -3.93 3.30 20.37
CA THR A 51 -4.75 2.68 21.42
C THR A 51 -3.87 2.41 22.63
N PRO A 52 -4.02 3.17 23.73
CA PRO A 52 -3.37 2.83 24.99
C PRO A 52 -3.69 1.40 25.44
N GLU A 53 -2.74 0.73 26.09
CA GLU A 53 -3.01 -0.59 26.68
C GLU A 53 -4.08 -0.50 27.78
N SER A 54 -4.86 -1.57 27.94
CA SER A 54 -6.02 -1.66 28.83
C SER A 54 -5.76 -1.01 30.20
N ASN A 55 -6.62 -0.03 30.56
CA ASN A 55 -6.60 0.79 31.80
C ASN A 55 -5.73 2.06 31.79
N ALA A 56 -4.97 2.32 30.72
CA ALA A 56 -4.28 3.60 30.57
C ALA A 56 -5.25 4.69 30.07
N LYS A 57 -5.24 5.86 30.74
CA LYS A 57 -6.02 7.03 30.34
C LYS A 57 -5.18 7.95 29.47
N ILE A 58 -5.75 8.55 28.43
CA ILE A 58 -5.04 9.54 27.62
C ILE A 58 -5.03 10.87 28.37
N SER A 59 -3.84 11.37 28.73
CA SER A 59 -3.69 12.66 29.40
C SER A 59 -3.30 13.80 28.46
N ALA A 60 -2.64 13.49 27.34
CA ALA A 60 -2.19 14.49 26.38
C ALA A 60 -2.07 13.89 24.98
N ILE A 61 -2.16 14.77 23.98
CA ILE A 61 -1.84 14.50 22.59
C ILE A 61 -0.61 15.33 22.25
N VAL A 62 0.45 14.70 21.73
CA VAL A 62 1.71 15.36 21.36
C VAL A 62 2.06 15.08 19.91
N CYS A 63 2.68 16.02 19.23
CA CYS A 63 3.20 15.84 17.87
C CYS A 63 4.63 16.40 17.82
N SER A 64 5.61 15.58 17.45
CA SER A 64 7.02 16.00 17.38
C SER A 64 7.52 16.67 18.67
N GLY A 65 7.09 16.16 19.83
CA GLY A 65 7.44 16.70 21.15
C GLY A 65 6.64 17.93 21.60
N SER A 66 5.80 18.50 20.74
CA SER A 66 4.96 19.65 21.08
C SER A 66 3.56 19.22 21.48
N GLN A 67 3.07 19.71 22.63
CA GLN A 67 1.71 19.46 23.10
C GLN A 67 0.69 20.08 22.15
N GLN A 68 -0.31 19.29 21.79
CA GLN A 68 -1.44 19.70 20.97
C GLN A 68 -2.58 20.19 21.87
N ASN A 69 -3.17 21.34 21.53
CA ASN A 69 -4.21 22.03 22.30
C ASN A 69 -5.55 22.01 21.54
N GLY A 70 -6.66 22.42 22.19
CA GLY A 70 -7.97 22.46 21.53
C GLY A 70 -8.84 21.22 21.74
N PHE A 71 -8.50 20.42 22.75
CA PHE A 71 -9.22 19.20 23.15
C PHE A 71 -9.86 19.35 24.55
N GLU A 72 -9.99 20.57 25.05
CA GLU A 72 -10.45 20.86 26.43
C GLU A 72 -11.91 20.43 26.64
N GLU A 73 -12.73 20.48 25.58
CA GLU A 73 -14.11 19.97 25.58
C GLU A 73 -14.17 18.44 25.49
N ALA A 74 -13.07 17.79 25.11
CA ALA A 74 -13.00 16.35 25.03
C ALA A 74 -12.61 15.77 26.39
N SER A 75 -13.36 14.78 26.87
CA SER A 75 -12.88 13.95 27.97
C SER A 75 -11.81 12.98 27.45
N LEU A 76 -10.59 13.50 27.22
CA LEU A 76 -9.42 12.67 26.86
C LEU A 76 -9.23 11.47 27.80
N PRO A 77 -9.44 11.58 29.13
CA PRO A 77 -9.33 10.43 30.03
C PRO A 77 -10.32 9.30 29.77
N ASP A 78 -11.46 9.60 29.12
CA ASP A 78 -12.48 8.61 28.72
C ASP A 78 -12.30 8.15 27.27
N CYS A 79 -11.33 8.70 26.55
CA CYS A 79 -11.03 8.38 25.18
C CYS A 79 -10.17 7.11 25.10
N GLY A 80 -10.75 6.01 24.60
CA GLY A 80 -10.04 4.73 24.49
C GLY A 80 -9.06 4.64 23.31
N LEU A 81 -9.18 5.50 22.30
CA LEU A 81 -8.31 5.50 21.12
C LEU A 81 -8.31 6.86 20.42
N ILE A 82 -7.23 7.15 19.68
CA ILE A 82 -7.10 8.34 18.84
C ILE A 82 -6.72 7.90 17.44
N SER A 83 -7.53 8.25 16.44
CA SER A 83 -7.17 8.04 15.03
C SER A 83 -6.72 9.35 14.38
N VAL A 84 -5.64 9.31 13.62
CA VAL A 84 -5.11 10.46 12.90
C VAL A 84 -5.00 10.14 11.43
N TYR A 85 -5.52 11.05 10.61
CA TYR A 85 -5.56 10.87 9.16
C TYR A 85 -4.44 11.65 8.50
N TYR A 86 -3.65 11.00 7.66
CA TYR A 86 -2.55 11.56 6.87
C TYR A 86 -2.81 11.35 5.39
N TRP A 87 -2.22 12.17 4.53
CA TRP A 87 -2.15 11.85 3.11
C TRP A 87 -1.22 10.65 2.89
N SER A 88 -1.59 9.68 2.06
CA SER A 88 -0.77 8.48 1.86
C SER A 88 0.62 8.75 1.26
N LEU A 89 0.79 9.90 0.59
CA LEU A 89 2.09 10.36 0.09
C LEU A 89 2.88 11.24 1.08
N ASP A 90 2.36 11.48 2.29
CA ASP A 90 3.12 12.02 3.43
C ASP A 90 3.73 10.87 4.25
N ASN A 91 4.80 10.29 3.71
CA ASN A 91 5.52 9.17 4.30
C ASN A 91 6.10 9.44 5.69
N THR A 92 6.24 10.71 6.06
CA THR A 92 6.76 11.17 7.35
C THR A 92 5.67 11.42 8.39
N CYS A 93 4.39 11.34 7.98
CA CYS A 93 3.25 11.67 8.82
C CYS A 93 3.41 13.05 9.51
N SER A 94 3.97 14.02 8.78
CA SER A 94 4.34 15.34 9.29
C SER A 94 3.18 16.32 9.27
N LYS A 95 2.15 16.04 8.46
CA LYS A 95 1.00 16.92 8.22
C LYS A 95 -0.30 16.17 8.49
N PRO A 96 -0.67 15.99 9.77
CA PRO A 96 -1.96 15.38 10.10
C PRO A 96 -3.08 16.23 9.49
N LEU A 97 -4.09 15.59 8.90
CA LEU A 97 -5.20 16.28 8.23
C LEU A 97 -6.39 16.45 9.18
N LEU A 98 -6.66 15.42 9.99
CA LEU A 98 -7.80 15.29 10.89
C LEU A 98 -7.41 14.37 12.06
N ILE A 99 -7.95 14.65 13.24
CA ILE A 99 -7.91 13.76 14.40
C ILE A 99 -9.34 13.32 14.72
N GLN A 100 -9.53 12.05 15.04
CA GLN A 100 -10.77 11.47 15.54
C GLN A 100 -10.51 10.94 16.96
N LEU A 101 -11.36 11.33 17.90
CA LEU A 101 -11.30 10.85 19.28
C LEU A 101 -12.36 9.77 19.50
N GLY A 102 -11.91 8.61 20.00
CA GLY A 102 -12.77 7.45 20.22
C GLY A 102 -13.27 6.78 18.94
N SER A 103 -14.22 5.87 19.08
CA SER A 103 -14.90 5.19 17.97
C SER A 103 -16.07 6.00 17.38
N GLY A 104 -16.38 7.17 17.96
CA GLY A 104 -17.50 8.01 17.54
C GLY A 104 -17.13 9.03 16.45
N ASN A 105 -18.07 9.92 16.16
CA ASN A 105 -17.95 10.98 15.15
C ASN A 105 -17.36 12.30 15.73
N THR A 106 -16.41 12.20 16.66
CA THR A 106 -15.79 13.38 17.26
C THR A 106 -14.49 13.71 16.54
N TYR A 107 -14.58 14.61 15.57
CA TYR A 107 -13.45 14.99 14.73
C TYR A 107 -12.91 16.38 15.06
N TYR A 108 -11.61 16.55 14.87
CA TYR A 108 -10.90 17.80 15.08
C TYR A 108 -10.06 18.14 13.86
N ILE A 109 -10.11 19.41 13.46
CA ILE A 109 -9.22 19.97 12.43
C ILE A 109 -8.35 21.05 13.05
N THR A 110 -7.21 21.33 12.41
CA THR A 110 -6.41 22.50 12.73
C THR A 110 -6.32 23.44 11.53
N GLU A 111 -6.24 24.74 11.76
CA GLU A 111 -5.97 25.73 10.72
C GLU A 111 -4.47 25.94 10.49
N GLY A 112 -3.62 25.30 11.30
CA GLY A 112 -2.15 25.41 11.37
C GLY A 112 -1.67 25.36 12.83
N GLY A 113 -0.41 24.96 13.05
CA GLY A 113 0.19 24.86 14.39
C GLY A 113 -0.46 23.78 15.28
N ASP A 114 -0.39 24.00 16.59
CA ASP A 114 -0.77 23.00 17.61
C ASP A 114 -2.23 23.12 18.09
N GLY A 115 -3.01 24.07 17.57
CA GLY A 115 -4.39 24.33 17.98
C GLY A 115 -5.43 23.58 17.14
N TRP A 116 -6.20 22.72 17.79
CA TRP A 116 -7.26 21.92 17.17
C TRP A 116 -8.66 22.47 17.51
N LYS A 117 -9.63 22.22 16.64
CA LYS A 117 -11.01 22.64 16.83
C LYS A 117 -11.94 21.49 16.50
N ASN A 118 -12.88 21.21 17.39
CA ASN A 118 -13.93 20.24 17.16
C ASN A 118 -14.74 20.64 15.91
N GLN A 119 -15.13 19.64 15.12
CA GLN A 119 -15.98 19.77 13.95
C GLN A 119 -17.09 18.74 14.02
N SER A 120 -18.17 19.10 14.71
CA SER A 120 -19.36 18.25 14.88
C SER A 120 -20.10 17.94 13.57
N ASP A 121 -19.80 18.67 12.49
CA ASP A 121 -20.40 18.45 11.18
C ASP A 121 -19.71 17.35 10.37
N ILE A 122 -18.63 16.75 10.89
CA ILE A 122 -17.91 15.64 10.24
C ILE A 122 -18.49 14.30 10.68
N ASN A 123 -18.75 13.42 9.73
CA ASN A 123 -19.20 12.05 9.93
C ASN A 123 -18.72 11.16 8.78
N ASP A 124 -18.93 9.85 8.85
CA ASP A 124 -18.47 8.89 7.84
C ASP A 124 -18.89 9.26 6.40
N THR A 125 -20.11 9.79 6.22
CA THR A 125 -20.63 10.13 4.88
C THR A 125 -19.91 11.31 4.23
N ASN A 126 -19.29 12.19 5.01
CA ASN A 126 -18.60 13.38 4.50
C ASN A 126 -17.11 13.45 4.86
N LEU A 127 -16.60 12.48 5.62
CA LEU A 127 -15.22 12.41 6.09
C LEU A 127 -14.23 12.52 4.92
N ARG A 128 -14.48 11.81 3.82
CA ARG A 128 -13.63 11.90 2.61
C ARG A 128 -13.56 13.32 2.05
N LYS A 129 -14.71 13.99 1.93
CA LYS A 129 -14.79 15.37 1.43
C LYS A 129 -14.00 16.33 2.34
N LYS A 130 -14.07 16.12 3.65
CA LYS A 130 -13.34 16.92 4.66
C LYS A 130 -11.84 16.66 4.60
N LEU A 131 -11.42 15.41 4.46
CA LEU A 131 -10.02 15.04 4.22
C LEU A 131 -9.47 15.66 2.93
N ASN A 132 -10.21 15.59 1.82
CA ASN A 132 -9.80 16.23 0.56
C ASN A 132 -9.58 17.74 0.72
N LYS A 133 -10.47 18.43 1.46
CA LYS A 133 -10.33 19.86 1.76
C LYS A 133 -9.06 20.15 2.57
N GLN A 134 -8.81 19.39 3.64
CA GLN A 134 -7.61 19.55 4.47
C GLN A 134 -6.33 19.21 3.70
N ASN A 135 -6.36 18.19 2.86
CA ASN A 135 -5.23 17.77 2.04
C ASN A 135 -4.86 18.82 0.99
N CYS A 136 -5.87 19.42 0.34
CA CYS A 136 -5.65 20.56 -0.54
C CYS A 136 -4.96 21.72 0.18
N LYS A 137 -5.40 22.04 1.41
CA LYS A 137 -4.85 23.15 2.19
C LYS A 137 -3.40 22.90 2.64
N ARG A 138 -3.10 21.69 3.11
CA ARG A 138 -1.82 21.35 3.77
C ARG A 138 -0.75 20.80 2.84
N ASN A 139 -1.18 20.10 1.79
CA ASN A 139 -0.30 19.40 0.85
C ASN A 139 -0.43 19.91 -0.58
N GLN A 140 -1.31 20.87 -0.86
CA GLN A 140 -1.59 21.34 -2.23
C GLN A 140 -1.99 20.18 -3.16
N ALA A 141 -2.59 19.13 -2.59
CA ALA A 141 -3.01 17.92 -3.30
C ALA A 141 -4.49 18.03 -3.68
N HIS A 142 -4.75 18.32 -4.95
CA HIS A 142 -6.06 18.69 -5.45
C HIS A 142 -6.86 17.51 -5.99
N THR A 143 -8.18 17.60 -5.93
CA THR A 143 -9.06 16.67 -6.65
C THR A 143 -9.25 17.17 -8.09
N ILE A 144 -8.98 16.32 -9.08
CA ILE A 144 -9.21 16.63 -10.50
C ILE A 144 -10.63 16.21 -10.87
N ASP A 145 -11.38 17.07 -11.55
CA ASP A 145 -12.67 16.71 -12.13
C ASP A 145 -12.47 16.51 -13.64
N LEU A 146 -12.49 15.24 -14.04
CA LEU A 146 -12.24 14.76 -15.38
C LEU A 146 -13.25 15.32 -16.37
N SER A 147 -14.49 15.65 -15.97
CA SER A 147 -15.54 16.09 -16.90
C SER A 147 -15.24 17.45 -17.55
N ASN A 148 -14.30 18.22 -17.00
CA ASN A 148 -13.90 19.53 -17.52
C ASN A 148 -13.05 19.40 -18.79
N LYS A 149 -13.46 20.11 -19.84
CA LYS A 149 -12.87 20.04 -21.19
C LYS A 149 -12.57 21.44 -21.72
N GLY A 150 -11.79 21.49 -22.80
CA GLY A 150 -11.51 22.72 -23.55
C GLY A 150 -10.31 23.50 -23.04
N ASN A 151 -10.25 24.78 -23.41
CA ASN A 151 -9.22 25.72 -22.95
C ASN A 151 -9.83 26.64 -21.88
N THR A 152 -9.97 26.13 -20.67
CA THR A 152 -10.70 26.80 -19.58
C THR A 152 -9.98 26.64 -18.24
N THR A 153 -10.51 27.27 -17.21
CA THR A 153 -10.14 27.00 -15.82
C THR A 153 -11.37 26.62 -15.03
N TYR A 154 -11.24 25.67 -14.10
CA TYR A 154 -12.29 25.33 -13.16
C TYR A 154 -11.76 25.32 -11.73
N SER A 155 -12.68 25.40 -10.78
CA SER A 155 -12.35 25.36 -9.35
C SER A 155 -12.22 23.91 -8.88
N CYS A 156 -11.09 23.59 -8.26
CA CYS A 156 -10.87 22.34 -7.52
C CYS A 156 -12.11 22.05 -6.64
N PRO A 157 -12.78 20.88 -6.79
CA PRO A 157 -14.00 20.56 -6.03
C PRO A 157 -13.83 20.62 -4.51
N SER A 158 -12.60 20.47 -4.03
CA SER A 158 -12.28 20.34 -2.61
C SER A 158 -11.87 21.66 -1.94
N CYS A 159 -11.20 22.58 -2.64
CA CYS A 159 -10.67 23.83 -2.06
C CYS A 159 -10.87 25.09 -2.93
N ARG A 160 -11.51 24.97 -4.08
CA ARG A 160 -11.75 26.05 -5.06
C ARG A 160 -10.51 26.66 -5.73
N ALA A 161 -9.31 26.12 -5.49
CA ALA A 161 -8.11 26.49 -6.24
C ALA A 161 -8.34 26.34 -7.75
N SER A 162 -7.82 27.26 -8.55
CA SER A 162 -7.99 27.23 -10.02
C SER A 162 -7.13 26.14 -10.64
N ILE A 163 -7.74 25.30 -11.47
CA ILE A 163 -7.08 24.26 -12.27
C ILE A 163 -7.26 24.62 -13.74
N ARG A 164 -6.15 24.71 -14.48
CA ARG A 164 -6.17 25.03 -15.90
C ARG A 164 -6.33 23.75 -16.72
N VAL A 165 -7.30 23.77 -17.62
CA VAL A 165 -7.50 22.76 -18.66
C VAL A 165 -7.05 23.34 -20.00
N TYR A 166 -6.32 22.54 -20.76
CA TYR A 166 -5.92 22.90 -22.11
C TYR A 166 -6.11 21.72 -23.05
N ASN A 167 -6.42 22.01 -24.30
CA ASN A 167 -6.45 21.01 -25.36
C ASN A 167 -5.03 20.49 -25.59
N SER A 168 -4.80 19.21 -25.33
CA SER A 168 -3.50 18.56 -25.55
C SER A 168 -3.37 17.96 -26.94
N GLY A 169 -4.46 17.88 -27.72
CA GLY A 169 -4.46 17.41 -29.09
C GLY A 169 -5.74 16.69 -29.49
N SER A 170 -5.92 16.59 -30.80
CA SER A 170 -6.96 15.77 -31.44
C SER A 170 -6.31 14.90 -32.51
N TYR A 171 -6.38 13.57 -32.35
CA TYR A 171 -5.80 12.62 -33.29
C TYR A 171 -6.77 11.47 -33.55
N GLY A 172 -7.03 11.14 -34.82
CA GLY A 172 -7.91 10.02 -35.17
C GLY A 172 -9.35 10.13 -34.61
N GLY A 173 -9.80 11.35 -34.26
CA GLY A 173 -11.07 11.63 -33.57
C GLY A 173 -11.06 11.37 -32.05
N ILE A 174 -9.89 11.11 -31.47
CA ILE A 174 -9.66 11.09 -30.03
C ILE A 174 -9.34 12.51 -29.61
N THR A 175 -10.11 13.06 -28.68
CA THR A 175 -9.82 14.36 -28.06
C THR A 175 -9.15 14.15 -26.72
N SER A 176 -8.11 14.93 -26.45
CA SER A 176 -7.37 14.88 -25.19
C SER A 176 -7.29 16.25 -24.53
N TYR A 177 -7.36 16.27 -23.19
CA TYR A 177 -7.24 17.48 -22.39
C TYR A 177 -6.23 17.28 -21.27
N GLY A 178 -5.31 18.23 -21.14
CA GLY A 178 -4.37 18.30 -20.03
C GLY A 178 -4.92 19.14 -18.88
N HIS A 179 -4.80 18.64 -17.65
CA HIS A 179 -5.12 19.36 -16.42
C HIS A 179 -3.81 19.74 -15.72
N ALA A 180 -3.44 21.02 -15.77
CA ALA A 180 -2.22 21.52 -15.13
C ALA A 180 -2.40 21.60 -13.62
N ILE A 181 -1.54 20.90 -12.86
CA ILE A 181 -1.66 20.76 -11.41
C ILE A 181 -0.30 20.39 -10.79
N THR A 182 -0.11 20.62 -9.50
CA THR A 182 1.12 20.29 -8.76
C THR A 182 1.07 18.93 -8.05
N SER A 183 -0.08 18.57 -7.50
CA SER A 183 -0.31 17.30 -6.80
C SER A 183 -1.78 16.94 -6.85
N ILE A 184 -2.07 15.64 -6.87
CA ILE A 184 -3.41 15.10 -7.02
C ILE A 184 -3.72 14.20 -5.82
N SER A 185 -4.80 14.52 -5.11
CA SER A 185 -5.33 13.65 -4.05
C SER A 185 -6.27 12.59 -4.62
N GLY A 186 -7.05 12.91 -5.65
CA GLY A 186 -7.94 11.94 -6.30
C GLY A 186 -8.63 12.54 -7.51
N PHE A 187 -9.56 11.77 -8.07
CA PHE A 187 -10.22 12.10 -9.32
C PHE A 187 -11.73 11.99 -9.17
N LYS A 188 -12.46 12.85 -9.88
CA LYS A 188 -13.92 12.83 -10.01
C LYS A 188 -14.29 12.87 -11.48
N ASP A 189 -15.44 12.34 -11.82
CA ASP A 189 -16.13 12.60 -13.08
C ASP A 189 -17.48 13.23 -12.73
N ASN A 190 -17.56 14.56 -12.81
CA ASN A 190 -18.62 15.34 -12.17
C ASN A 190 -18.63 15.14 -10.65
N THR A 191 -19.68 14.50 -10.12
CA THR A 191 -19.84 14.24 -8.69
C THR A 191 -19.16 12.96 -8.24
N ASP A 192 -18.92 12.02 -9.16
CA ASP A 192 -18.61 10.64 -8.84
C ASP A 192 -17.11 10.47 -8.65
N ASP A 193 -16.71 10.00 -7.46
CA ASP A 193 -15.32 9.65 -7.21
C ASP A 193 -14.86 8.54 -8.15
N GLN A 194 -13.66 8.66 -8.68
CA GLN A 194 -13.05 7.66 -9.54
C GLN A 194 -12.07 6.83 -8.73
N ILE A 195 -12.21 5.52 -8.77
CA ILE A 195 -11.50 4.55 -7.93
C ILE A 195 -10.46 3.81 -8.79
N GLY A 196 -9.33 3.39 -8.20
CA GLY A 196 -8.25 2.70 -8.93
C GLY A 196 -7.22 3.63 -9.59
N LEU A 197 -7.37 4.95 -9.41
CA LEU A 197 -6.36 5.94 -9.79
C LEU A 197 -5.54 6.32 -8.56
N PRO A 198 -4.19 6.34 -8.63
CA PRO A 198 -3.38 6.69 -7.47
C PRO A 198 -3.39 8.20 -7.20
N SER A 199 -3.20 8.60 -5.94
CA SER A 199 -2.73 9.95 -5.63
C SER A 199 -1.35 10.18 -6.27
N LEU A 200 -1.06 11.43 -6.63
CA LEU A 200 0.20 11.83 -7.24
C LEU A 200 0.77 13.05 -6.51
N LYS A 201 2.08 13.04 -6.30
CA LYS A 201 2.82 14.16 -5.72
C LYS A 201 3.81 14.69 -6.74
N ASP A 202 4.01 16.00 -6.74
CA ASP A 202 4.99 16.69 -7.59
C ASP A 202 4.85 16.34 -9.08
N VAL A 203 3.61 16.36 -9.57
CA VAL A 203 3.26 16.24 -11.00
C VAL A 203 3.06 17.63 -11.59
N SER A 204 3.16 17.76 -12.92
CA SER A 204 2.89 19.03 -13.63
C SER A 204 1.54 19.05 -14.33
N SER A 205 1.09 17.89 -14.81
CA SER A 205 -0.25 17.70 -15.35
C SER A 205 -0.62 16.22 -15.50
N VAL A 206 -1.90 15.99 -15.75
CA VAL A 206 -2.45 14.71 -16.22
C VAL A 206 -3.20 14.95 -17.52
N THR A 207 -3.12 14.00 -18.45
CA THR A 207 -3.83 14.06 -19.73
C THR A 207 -4.97 13.05 -19.74
N VAL A 208 -6.17 13.51 -20.07
CA VAL A 208 -7.40 12.71 -20.11
C VAL A 208 -7.84 12.56 -21.55
N PHE A 209 -8.06 11.32 -22.00
CA PHE A 209 -8.46 10.99 -23.37
C PHE A 209 -9.89 10.47 -23.41
N TRP A 210 -10.62 10.95 -24.41
CA TRP A 210 -12.04 10.69 -24.60
C TRP A 210 -12.29 9.91 -25.89
N SER A 211 -13.32 9.06 -25.89
CA SER A 211 -13.80 8.43 -27.13
C SER A 211 -14.46 9.45 -28.06
N LYS A 212 -14.64 9.08 -29.32
CA LYS A 212 -15.34 9.88 -30.35
C LYS A 212 -16.76 10.30 -29.95
N SER A 213 -17.46 9.49 -29.15
CA SER A 213 -18.79 9.83 -28.64
C SER A 213 -18.75 10.89 -27.54
N GLY A 214 -17.56 11.28 -27.06
CA GLY A 214 -17.28 12.49 -26.29
C GLY A 214 -17.85 12.53 -24.87
N GLY A 215 -18.64 11.53 -24.47
CA GLY A 215 -19.42 11.57 -23.23
C GLY A 215 -18.68 11.10 -21.99
N ILE A 216 -17.67 10.22 -22.12
CA ILE A 216 -17.05 9.52 -20.97
C ILE A 216 -15.51 9.48 -21.10
N PRO A 217 -14.73 9.81 -20.04
CA PRO A 217 -13.28 9.71 -20.08
C PRO A 217 -12.90 8.23 -19.99
N LEU A 218 -12.02 7.76 -20.87
CA LEU A 218 -11.70 6.33 -20.95
C LEU A 218 -10.24 5.99 -20.65
N LEU A 219 -9.34 6.96 -20.77
CA LEU A 219 -7.91 6.74 -20.60
C LEU A 219 -7.27 7.99 -19.97
N ILE A 220 -6.36 7.78 -19.03
CA ILE A 220 -5.61 8.83 -18.34
C ILE A 220 -4.13 8.49 -18.43
N ALA A 221 -3.29 9.50 -18.69
CA ALA A 221 -1.85 9.37 -18.65
C ALA A 221 -1.23 10.47 -17.78
N HIS A 222 -0.20 10.11 -17.02
CA HIS A 222 0.55 11.06 -16.20
C HIS A 222 1.81 11.52 -16.96
N GLN A 223 2.08 12.84 -16.97
CA GLN A 223 3.17 13.40 -17.79
C GLN A 223 4.59 13.16 -17.26
N ASN A 224 4.76 12.59 -16.07
CA ASN A 224 6.08 12.18 -15.56
C ASN A 224 6.59 10.94 -16.34
N GLY A 225 7.00 11.17 -17.59
CA GLY A 225 7.58 10.17 -18.50
C GLY A 225 6.59 9.35 -19.32
N TRP A 226 5.28 9.63 -19.26
CA TRP A 226 4.24 8.86 -19.98
C TRP A 226 4.26 7.36 -19.68
N HIS A 227 4.83 6.99 -18.53
CA HIS A 227 5.01 5.59 -18.16
C HIS A 227 3.75 4.95 -17.61
N ASN A 228 2.83 5.76 -17.08
CA ASN A 228 1.67 5.28 -16.34
C ASN A 228 0.40 5.69 -17.07
N TRP A 229 -0.30 4.68 -17.59
CA TRP A 229 -1.57 4.81 -18.28
C TRP A 229 -2.63 4.05 -17.49
N TYR A 230 -3.81 4.64 -17.36
CA TYR A 230 -4.94 4.04 -16.66
C TYR A 230 -6.14 4.04 -17.57
N ARG A 231 -6.82 2.91 -17.64
CA ARG A 231 -8.02 2.74 -18.45
C ARG A 231 -9.23 2.51 -17.54
N ARG A 232 -10.33 3.21 -17.84
CA ARG A 232 -11.62 2.97 -17.17
C ARG A 232 -12.06 1.55 -17.48
N ASN A 233 -12.49 0.81 -16.45
CA ASN A 233 -12.79 -0.60 -16.61
C ASN A 233 -13.99 -0.87 -17.55
N SER A 234 -14.97 0.04 -17.57
CA SER A 234 -16.04 0.12 -18.56
C SER A 234 -16.58 1.54 -18.61
N ASP A 235 -17.42 1.86 -19.59
CA ASP A 235 -18.05 3.19 -19.72
C ASP A 235 -19.01 3.52 -18.56
N THR A 236 -19.65 2.51 -17.97
CA THR A 236 -20.71 2.64 -16.94
C THR A 236 -20.22 2.56 -15.49
N VAL A 237 -18.92 2.34 -15.26
CA VAL A 237 -18.35 2.23 -13.90
C VAL A 237 -17.28 3.29 -13.67
N ASN A 238 -17.07 3.64 -12.41
CA ASN A 238 -16.10 4.65 -11.96
C ASN A 238 -14.73 4.05 -11.55
N THR A 239 -14.49 2.77 -11.84
CA THR A 239 -13.23 2.09 -11.52
C THR A 239 -12.25 2.12 -12.69
N TRP A 240 -10.96 2.19 -12.36
CA TRP A 240 -9.85 2.30 -13.31
C TRP A 240 -8.80 1.25 -13.00
N SER A 241 -8.17 0.69 -14.03
CA SER A 241 -7.01 -0.18 -13.87
C SER A 241 -5.85 0.33 -14.68
N GLU A 242 -4.64 0.11 -14.17
CA GLU A 242 -3.42 0.41 -14.90
C GLU A 242 -3.35 -0.41 -16.20
N VAL A 243 -2.84 0.22 -17.25
CA VAL A 243 -2.61 -0.42 -18.54
C VAL A 243 -1.34 -1.25 -18.47
N SER A 244 -1.41 -2.51 -18.91
CA SER A 244 -0.23 -3.37 -18.99
C SER A 244 0.85 -2.73 -19.83
N GLN A 245 2.12 -2.86 -19.43
CA GLN A 245 3.29 -2.33 -20.12
C GLN A 245 3.35 -2.71 -21.62
N TYR A 246 2.75 -3.83 -22.01
CA TYR A 246 2.69 -4.31 -23.40
C TYR A 246 1.58 -3.65 -24.24
N ASP A 247 0.54 -3.15 -23.57
CA ASP A 247 -0.60 -2.45 -24.18
C ASP A 247 -0.46 -0.91 -24.07
N ARG A 248 0.59 -0.40 -23.39
CA ARG A 248 0.78 1.05 -23.17
C ARG A 248 1.05 1.77 -24.49
N PRO A 249 0.36 2.87 -24.77
CA PRO A 249 0.76 3.77 -25.84
C PRO A 249 2.14 4.36 -25.55
N THR A 250 2.96 4.53 -26.59
CA THR A 250 4.28 5.19 -26.50
C THR A 250 4.18 6.69 -26.22
N GLY A 251 3.02 7.28 -26.48
CA GLY A 251 2.77 8.70 -26.27
C GLY A 251 1.38 9.13 -26.75
N PRO A 252 1.08 10.43 -26.69
CA PRO A 252 -0.22 10.96 -27.10
C PRO A 252 -0.46 10.94 -28.62
N SER A 253 0.54 10.64 -29.45
CA SER A 253 0.43 10.56 -30.91
C SER A 253 -0.14 9.23 -31.43
N ASP A 254 -0.26 8.19 -30.58
CA ASP A 254 -0.73 6.84 -30.94
C ASP A 254 0.00 6.19 -32.13
N GLU A 255 1.30 6.40 -32.27
CA GLU A 255 2.05 5.87 -33.41
C GLU A 255 1.98 4.33 -33.54
N ASP A 256 1.73 3.63 -32.43
CA ASP A 256 1.58 2.16 -32.35
C ASP A 256 0.12 1.67 -32.46
N GLY A 257 -0.85 2.60 -32.50
CA GLY A 257 -2.28 2.31 -32.52
C GLY A 257 -2.82 1.71 -31.21
N ASN A 258 -2.02 1.64 -30.14
CA ASN A 258 -2.43 1.02 -28.89
C ASN A 258 -3.44 1.89 -28.14
N MET A 259 -3.35 3.21 -28.20
CA MET A 259 -4.35 4.10 -27.62
C MET A 259 -5.71 3.90 -28.30
N GLN A 260 -5.76 3.83 -29.64
CA GLN A 260 -7.01 3.56 -30.34
C GLN A 260 -7.58 2.18 -29.99
N LYS A 261 -6.75 1.13 -29.94
CA LYS A 261 -7.19 -0.21 -29.50
C LYS A 261 -7.78 -0.16 -28.11
N LEU A 262 -7.10 0.50 -27.17
CA LEU A 262 -7.60 0.66 -25.81
C LEU A 262 -8.95 1.37 -25.86
N LEU A 263 -9.04 2.58 -26.41
CA LEU A 263 -10.26 3.39 -26.43
C LEU A 263 -11.48 2.68 -27.03
N GLN A 264 -11.27 1.75 -27.97
CA GLN A 264 -12.33 0.96 -28.59
C GLN A 264 -12.79 -0.27 -27.78
N ARG A 265 -12.09 -0.66 -26.71
CA ARG A 265 -12.51 -1.78 -25.83
C ARG A 265 -13.69 -1.37 -24.97
N ASN A 266 -14.79 -2.12 -25.02
CA ASN A 266 -15.93 -1.91 -24.10
C ASN A 266 -15.57 -2.17 -22.64
N TYR A 267 -14.64 -3.11 -22.42
CA TYR A 267 -14.22 -3.57 -21.10
C TYR A 267 -12.71 -3.70 -21.04
N TYR A 268 -12.12 -3.32 -19.92
CA TYR A 268 -10.71 -3.52 -19.64
C TYR A 268 -10.51 -3.99 -18.20
N TYR A 269 -10.08 -5.25 -18.05
CA TYR A 269 -9.78 -5.86 -16.77
C TYR A 269 -8.47 -6.64 -16.96
N PRO A 270 -7.32 -6.13 -16.46
CA PRO A 270 -6.05 -6.80 -16.67
C PRO A 270 -6.08 -8.20 -16.04
N SER A 271 -5.50 -9.18 -16.72
CA SER A 271 -5.30 -10.52 -16.18
C SER A 271 -3.95 -10.57 -15.48
N ILE A 272 -3.94 -10.71 -14.15
CA ILE A 272 -2.71 -10.66 -13.34
C ILE A 272 -2.47 -11.95 -12.58
N ILE A 273 -1.20 -12.24 -12.28
CA ILE A 273 -0.79 -13.31 -11.37
C ILE A 273 -0.47 -12.68 -10.03
N ILE A 274 -1.11 -13.16 -8.97
CA ILE A 274 -0.90 -12.64 -7.62
C ILE A 274 0.17 -13.47 -6.92
N ASP A 275 1.18 -12.80 -6.37
CA ASP A 275 2.21 -13.36 -5.52
C ASP A 275 1.91 -13.07 -4.04
N LEU A 276 1.54 -14.10 -3.28
CA LEU A 276 1.14 -13.98 -1.88
C LEU A 276 2.32 -13.85 -0.91
N SER A 277 3.57 -14.12 -1.32
CA SER A 277 4.73 -13.96 -0.43
C SER A 277 5.12 -12.52 -0.12
N ARG A 278 4.48 -11.56 -0.79
CA ARG A 278 4.91 -10.18 -0.78
C ARG A 278 4.54 -9.53 0.55
N PRO A 279 5.51 -8.87 1.23
CA PRO A 279 5.27 -8.28 2.55
C PRO A 279 4.39 -7.03 2.48
N THR A 280 3.93 -6.59 3.64
CA THR A 280 3.19 -5.33 3.80
C THR A 280 3.99 -4.11 3.39
N ASN A 281 3.29 -3.01 3.05
CA ASN A 281 3.88 -1.75 2.61
C ASN A 281 4.75 -1.87 1.34
N ALA A 282 4.64 -3.00 0.63
CA ALA A 282 5.25 -3.19 -0.66
C ALA A 282 4.24 -2.91 -1.78
N THR A 283 4.73 -2.29 -2.83
CA THR A 283 4.18 -2.44 -4.17
C THR A 283 5.08 -3.40 -4.93
N TYR A 284 4.50 -4.31 -5.69
CA TYR A 284 5.26 -5.16 -6.60
C TYR A 284 4.56 -5.22 -7.95
N SER A 285 5.33 -5.33 -9.03
CA SER A 285 4.76 -5.40 -10.37
C SER A 285 4.49 -6.85 -10.76
N ASP A 286 3.29 -7.13 -11.26
CA ASP A 286 2.99 -8.42 -11.90
C ASP A 286 3.91 -8.62 -13.10
N LYS A 287 4.62 -9.75 -13.16
CA LYS A 287 5.62 -9.98 -14.22
C LYS A 287 5.00 -10.06 -15.62
N GLY A 288 3.77 -10.55 -15.71
CA GLY A 288 3.07 -10.76 -16.97
C GLY A 288 2.50 -9.49 -17.57
N THR A 289 2.29 -8.45 -16.78
CA THR A 289 1.64 -7.21 -17.22
C THR A 289 2.42 -5.94 -16.89
N GLY A 290 3.35 -5.98 -15.93
CA GLY A 290 4.06 -4.81 -15.40
C GLY A 290 3.18 -3.89 -14.55
N ILE A 291 1.99 -4.33 -14.14
CA ILE A 291 1.05 -3.53 -13.32
C ILE A 291 1.43 -3.63 -11.86
N ASP A 292 1.41 -2.50 -11.16
CA ASP A 292 1.74 -2.45 -9.74
C ASP A 292 0.56 -2.94 -8.87
N ILE A 293 0.84 -3.97 -8.07
CA ILE A 293 -0.05 -4.54 -7.06
C ILE A 293 0.37 -4.00 -5.70
N THR A 294 -0.61 -3.49 -4.94
CA THR A 294 -0.40 -3.00 -3.58
C THR A 294 -0.71 -4.09 -2.57
N VAL A 295 0.15 -4.25 -1.57
CA VAL A 295 -0.09 -5.18 -0.44
C VAL A 295 -0.36 -4.42 0.84
N ARG A 296 -1.42 -4.79 1.55
CA ARG A 296 -1.77 -4.25 2.86
C ARG A 296 -1.78 -5.36 3.88
N SER A 297 -1.26 -5.10 5.07
CA SER A 297 -1.40 -6.03 6.18
C SER A 297 -2.36 -5.54 7.23
N THR A 298 -3.11 -6.46 7.80
CA THR A 298 -3.86 -6.25 9.04
C THR A 298 -3.48 -7.35 10.01
N SER A 299 -3.06 -6.98 11.22
CA SER A 299 -2.94 -7.95 12.30
C SER A 299 -4.34 -8.38 12.73
N VAL A 300 -4.51 -9.68 12.88
CA VAL A 300 -5.69 -10.31 13.45
C VAL A 300 -5.30 -10.81 14.85
N TYR A 301 -6.28 -10.99 15.72
CA TYR A 301 -6.08 -11.54 17.05
C TYR A 301 -5.24 -12.83 17.03
N GLY A 302 -4.40 -13.08 18.05
CA GLY A 302 -3.77 -14.39 18.25
C GLY A 302 -2.57 -14.68 17.34
N GLY A 303 -1.91 -13.62 16.85
CA GLY A 303 -0.73 -13.71 16.01
C GLY A 303 -1.01 -14.07 14.55
N TYR A 304 -2.27 -13.97 14.08
CA TYR A 304 -2.58 -14.10 12.66
C TYR A 304 -2.39 -12.78 11.92
N HIS A 305 -2.02 -12.83 10.65
CA HIS A 305 -1.87 -11.65 9.81
C HIS A 305 -2.55 -11.88 8.47
N MET A 306 -3.30 -10.88 8.00
CA MET A 306 -3.93 -10.86 6.69
C MET A 306 -3.11 -9.96 5.78
N PHE A 307 -2.84 -10.40 4.54
CA PHE A 307 -2.15 -9.64 3.50
C PHE A 307 -3.08 -9.51 2.29
N GLU A 308 -3.68 -8.35 2.12
CA GLU A 308 -4.58 -8.02 1.01
C GLU A 308 -3.78 -7.47 -0.17
N HIS A 309 -3.92 -8.09 -1.33
CA HIS A 309 -3.36 -7.67 -2.60
C HIS A 309 -4.47 -7.08 -3.49
N SER A 310 -4.28 -5.85 -3.96
CA SER A 310 -5.27 -5.15 -4.79
C SER A 310 -4.64 -4.14 -5.75
N LEU A 311 -5.43 -3.70 -6.74
CA LEU A 311 -5.09 -2.60 -7.64
C LEU A 311 -5.66 -1.25 -7.16
N ARG A 312 -5.70 -1.04 -5.84
CA ARG A 312 -6.23 0.18 -5.19
C ARG A 312 -7.68 0.51 -5.60
N GLY A 313 -8.50 -0.53 -5.72
CA GLY A 313 -9.89 -0.47 -6.19
C GLY A 313 -10.07 -0.54 -7.70
N GLY A 314 -8.98 -0.64 -8.46
CA GLY A 314 -9.03 -1.14 -9.83
C GLY A 314 -9.44 -2.62 -9.85
N LEU A 315 -10.25 -2.98 -10.83
CA LEU A 315 -10.74 -4.36 -10.99
C LEU A 315 -9.80 -5.16 -11.89
N PHE A 316 -9.64 -6.46 -11.61
CA PHE A 316 -8.78 -7.34 -12.40
C PHE A 316 -9.38 -8.73 -12.60
N LYS A 317 -8.83 -9.48 -13.55
CA LYS A 317 -9.08 -10.92 -13.72
C LYS A 317 -7.92 -11.69 -13.11
N LEU A 318 -8.25 -12.75 -12.39
CA LEU A 318 -7.23 -13.63 -11.83
C LEU A 318 -6.73 -14.59 -12.90
N ASN A 319 -5.46 -14.47 -13.28
CA ASN A 319 -4.81 -15.41 -14.18
C ASN A 319 -4.19 -16.59 -13.43
N GLY A 320 -3.75 -16.36 -12.19
CA GLY A 320 -3.20 -17.37 -11.31
C GLY A 320 -2.85 -16.81 -9.94
N VAL A 321 -2.63 -17.69 -8.99
CA VAL A 321 -2.11 -17.37 -7.67
C VAL A 321 -0.84 -18.18 -7.46
N GLN A 322 0.20 -17.51 -6.99
CA GLN A 322 1.46 -18.12 -6.61
C GLN A 322 1.85 -17.63 -5.23
N HIS A 323 2.60 -18.46 -4.49
CA HIS A 323 3.23 -18.01 -3.26
C HIS A 323 4.61 -17.43 -3.53
N THR A 324 5.36 -18.02 -4.45
CA THR A 324 6.64 -17.49 -4.92
C THR A 324 6.68 -17.63 -6.44
N GLU A 325 7.74 -17.16 -7.08
CA GLU A 325 7.93 -17.36 -8.53
C GLU A 325 8.05 -18.84 -8.93
N GLN A 326 8.34 -19.72 -7.96
CA GLN A 326 8.51 -21.15 -8.17
C GLN A 326 7.33 -21.98 -7.63
N THR A 327 6.44 -21.38 -6.83
CA THR A 327 5.34 -22.11 -6.16
C THR A 327 3.98 -21.59 -6.63
N ASN A 328 3.36 -22.30 -7.57
CA ASN A 328 1.97 -22.06 -7.96
C ASN A 328 0.99 -22.66 -6.95
N LEU A 329 -0.07 -21.91 -6.61
CA LEU A 329 -1.12 -22.34 -5.70
C LEU A 329 -2.33 -22.83 -6.50
N ASN A 330 -2.30 -24.11 -6.90
CA ASN A 330 -3.33 -24.71 -7.74
C ASN A 330 -4.68 -24.80 -7.00
N GLY A 331 -5.79 -24.68 -7.74
CA GLY A 331 -7.15 -24.80 -7.18
C GLY A 331 -7.77 -23.48 -6.69
N ILE A 332 -6.99 -22.39 -6.61
CA ILE A 332 -7.53 -21.05 -6.38
C ILE A 332 -7.92 -20.43 -7.72
N THR A 333 -9.22 -20.35 -7.98
CA THR A 333 -9.75 -19.89 -9.27
C THR A 333 -10.90 -18.90 -9.07
N SER A 334 -11.10 -17.98 -10.01
CA SER A 334 -12.24 -17.04 -9.94
C SER A 334 -13.55 -17.63 -10.52
N ASP A 335 -13.49 -18.76 -11.22
CA ASP A 335 -14.52 -19.57 -11.90
C ASP A 335 -15.75 -18.88 -12.53
N GLY A 336 -15.84 -19.04 -13.87
CA GLY A 336 -16.93 -18.70 -14.79
C GLY A 336 -16.39 -18.37 -16.20
N GLU A 337 -17.12 -18.68 -17.28
CA GLU A 337 -16.70 -18.51 -18.69
C GLU A 337 -16.28 -17.08 -19.10
N LEU A 338 -16.49 -16.08 -18.23
CA LEU A 338 -16.15 -14.69 -18.51
C LEU A 338 -15.04 -14.11 -17.61
N GLY A 339 -14.47 -14.90 -16.69
CA GLY A 339 -13.45 -14.45 -15.73
C GLY A 339 -14.02 -13.37 -14.81
N ARG A 340 -14.47 -13.78 -13.62
CA ARG A 340 -15.05 -12.84 -12.65
C ARG A 340 -14.04 -11.75 -12.29
N LYS A 341 -14.55 -10.55 -12.04
CA LYS A 341 -13.75 -9.37 -11.72
C LYS A 341 -13.47 -9.40 -10.22
N LEU A 342 -12.21 -9.28 -9.84
CA LEU A 342 -11.81 -9.21 -8.44
C LEU A 342 -11.48 -7.77 -8.06
N GLU A 343 -11.82 -7.41 -6.83
CA GLU A 343 -11.35 -6.20 -6.14
C GLU A 343 -10.03 -6.46 -5.44
N SER A 344 -9.94 -7.60 -4.74
CA SER A 344 -8.75 -8.00 -3.99
C SER A 344 -8.67 -9.50 -3.77
N ILE A 345 -7.51 -9.93 -3.31
CA ILE A 345 -7.23 -11.27 -2.78
C ILE A 345 -6.46 -11.11 -1.47
N THR A 346 -6.89 -11.80 -0.43
CA THR A 346 -6.30 -11.68 0.91
C THR A 346 -5.78 -13.02 1.39
N ALA A 347 -4.51 -13.06 1.80
CA ALA A 347 -3.87 -14.25 2.34
C ALA A 347 -3.73 -14.14 3.86
N CYS A 348 -4.18 -15.15 4.59
CA CYS A 348 -4.12 -15.19 6.06
C CYS A 348 -3.04 -16.16 6.53
N TYR A 349 -2.07 -15.66 7.29
CA TYR A 349 -0.93 -16.42 7.79
C TYR A 349 -0.99 -16.55 9.31
N TYR A 350 -0.41 -17.64 9.83
CA TYR A 350 -0.02 -17.72 11.24
C TYR A 350 1.37 -17.10 11.45
N GLY A 351 1.43 -15.91 12.01
CA GLY A 351 2.61 -15.04 12.09
C GLY A 351 2.68 -14.02 10.94
N ASP A 352 3.64 -13.10 11.04
CA ASP A 352 3.81 -11.93 10.17
C ASP A 352 4.81 -12.15 9.01
N HIS A 353 5.10 -13.41 8.67
CA HIS A 353 6.09 -13.79 7.66
C HIS A 353 5.39 -14.32 6.39
N PRO A 354 4.88 -13.45 5.49
CA PRO A 354 4.17 -13.90 4.29
C PRO A 354 5.10 -14.66 3.34
N SER A 355 6.42 -14.56 3.47
CA SER A 355 7.38 -15.36 2.71
C SER A 355 7.40 -16.85 3.08
N GLU A 356 6.77 -17.26 4.18
CA GLU A 356 6.71 -18.64 4.63
C GLU A 356 5.39 -19.32 4.20
N GLU A 357 5.39 -19.95 3.02
CA GLU A 357 4.20 -20.64 2.46
C GLU A 357 3.53 -21.60 3.44
N LYS A 358 4.34 -22.29 4.24
CA LYS A 358 3.85 -23.28 5.20
C LYS A 358 2.91 -22.67 6.24
N ARG A 359 3.01 -21.37 6.51
CA ARG A 359 2.17 -20.61 7.45
C ARG A 359 0.89 -20.05 6.84
N LEU A 360 0.72 -20.14 5.52
CA LEU A 360 -0.49 -19.70 4.83
C LEU A 360 -1.65 -20.66 5.16
N LEU A 361 -2.70 -20.14 5.80
CA LEU A 361 -3.86 -20.92 6.26
C LEU A 361 -5.06 -20.77 5.33
N LEU A 362 -5.39 -19.54 4.94
CA LEU A 362 -6.64 -19.21 4.26
C LEU A 362 -6.39 -18.16 3.18
N VAL A 363 -7.05 -18.29 2.04
CA VAL A 363 -7.06 -17.28 0.97
C VAL A 363 -8.49 -16.84 0.68
N GLU A 364 -8.75 -15.54 0.79
CA GLU A 364 -10.03 -14.89 0.47
C GLU A 364 -9.94 -14.22 -0.92
N LEU A 365 -10.94 -14.41 -1.77
CA LEU A 365 -11.15 -13.62 -2.99
C LEU A 365 -12.36 -12.71 -2.80
N VAL A 366 -12.20 -11.41 -3.04
CA VAL A 366 -13.29 -10.43 -3.05
C VAL A 366 -13.72 -10.20 -4.50
N VAL A 367 -14.89 -10.72 -4.86
CA VAL A 367 -15.43 -10.71 -6.21
C VAL A 367 -16.40 -9.54 -6.37
N SER A 368 -16.16 -8.71 -7.39
CA SER A 368 -16.98 -7.55 -7.76
C SER A 368 -17.97 -7.91 -8.86
N GLU A 369 -19.23 -8.16 -8.47
CA GLU A 369 -20.35 -8.40 -9.38
C GLU A 369 -21.45 -7.34 -9.18
N ARG A 370 -22.73 -7.70 -9.31
CA ARG A 370 -23.85 -6.83 -8.88
C ARG A 370 -23.86 -6.65 -7.36
N GLU A 371 -23.39 -7.67 -6.65
CA GLU A 371 -23.18 -7.71 -5.21
C GLU A 371 -21.77 -8.23 -4.96
N THR A 372 -21.11 -7.72 -3.91
CA THR A 372 -19.81 -8.22 -3.50
C THR A 372 -19.94 -9.64 -2.96
N LYS A 373 -19.09 -10.55 -3.42
CA LYS A 373 -19.02 -11.93 -2.94
C LYS A 373 -17.63 -12.24 -2.42
N TYR A 374 -17.58 -13.14 -1.45
CA TYR A 374 -16.39 -13.59 -0.75
C TYR A 374 -16.24 -15.10 -0.95
N LYS A 375 -15.15 -15.50 -1.58
CA LYS A 375 -14.79 -16.91 -1.74
C LYS A 375 -13.56 -17.21 -0.89
N TYR A 376 -13.55 -18.36 -0.24
CA TYR A 376 -12.47 -18.76 0.65
C TYR A 376 -11.86 -20.06 0.16
N TYR A 377 -10.54 -20.18 0.27
CA TYR A 377 -9.77 -21.35 -0.14
C TYR A 377 -8.82 -21.73 0.98
N TYR A 378 -8.70 -23.03 1.25
CA TYR A 378 -7.81 -23.58 2.26
C TYR A 378 -7.15 -24.87 1.75
N ARG A 379 -6.12 -25.36 2.44
CA ARG A 379 -5.55 -26.70 2.18
C ARG A 379 -6.26 -27.72 3.05
N THR A 380 -6.64 -28.87 2.48
CA THR A 380 -7.27 -29.93 3.27
C THR A 380 -6.31 -30.63 4.23
N THR A 381 -5.01 -30.65 3.89
CA THR A 381 -3.94 -31.19 4.73
C THR A 381 -2.70 -30.31 4.67
N LYS A 382 -1.85 -30.39 5.70
CA LYS A 382 -0.58 -29.64 5.73
C LYS A 382 0.28 -30.00 4.52
N GLY A 383 0.63 -28.99 3.71
CA GLY A 383 1.49 -29.17 2.56
C GLY A 383 0.81 -29.76 1.32
N ALA A 384 -0.53 -29.85 1.28
CA ALA A 384 -1.23 -30.22 0.05
C ALA A 384 -0.86 -29.28 -1.12
N ASP A 385 -0.70 -29.86 -2.32
CA ASP A 385 -0.34 -29.15 -3.56
C ASP A 385 -1.51 -28.40 -4.21
N SER A 386 -2.72 -28.58 -3.68
CA SER A 386 -3.94 -27.96 -4.19
C SER A 386 -4.76 -27.34 -3.07
N TRP A 387 -5.43 -26.25 -3.42
CA TRP A 387 -6.34 -25.49 -2.58
C TRP A 387 -7.77 -25.90 -2.90
N THR A 388 -8.56 -26.07 -1.84
CA THR A 388 -9.98 -26.44 -1.93
C THR A 388 -10.81 -25.24 -1.50
N LYS A 389 -11.90 -25.00 -2.22
CA LYS A 389 -12.87 -23.97 -1.84
C LYS A 389 -13.53 -24.36 -0.51
N LEU A 390 -13.60 -23.41 0.43
CA LEU A 390 -14.32 -23.57 1.69
C LEU A 390 -15.82 -23.32 1.45
N ASP A 391 -16.63 -24.36 1.58
CA ASP A 391 -18.09 -24.25 1.50
C ASP A 391 -18.65 -23.71 2.81
N ARG A 392 -19.45 -22.64 2.72
CA ARG A 392 -20.03 -21.95 3.88
C ARG A 392 -21.56 -21.97 3.82
N SER A 393 -22.18 -22.22 4.97
CA SER A 393 -23.64 -22.22 5.13
C SER A 393 -24.26 -20.81 5.02
N GLU A 394 -23.51 -19.78 5.40
CA GLU A 394 -23.95 -18.37 5.39
C GLU A 394 -23.98 -17.72 3.99
N GLY A 395 -23.61 -18.47 2.94
CA GLY A 395 -23.54 -17.99 1.56
C GLY A 395 -22.27 -17.18 1.24
N GLU A 396 -22.10 -16.85 -0.04
CA GLU A 396 -20.92 -16.11 -0.54
C GLU A 396 -21.01 -14.59 -0.30
N THR A 397 -22.12 -14.04 0.19
CA THR A 397 -22.31 -12.58 0.33
C THR A 397 -21.85 -12.03 1.68
N THR A 398 -21.58 -12.88 2.66
CA THR A 398 -21.18 -12.47 4.01
C THR A 398 -19.69 -12.69 4.21
N ARG A 399 -18.91 -11.62 4.41
CA ARG A 399 -17.46 -11.73 4.70
C ARG A 399 -17.22 -12.39 6.08
N LEU A 400 -16.27 -13.32 6.17
CA LEU A 400 -15.73 -13.76 7.45
C LEU A 400 -15.04 -12.60 8.15
N LYS A 401 -15.45 -12.32 9.38
CA LYS A 401 -14.88 -11.24 10.21
C LYS A 401 -14.93 -11.59 11.69
N ASP A 402 -14.17 -10.86 12.49
CA ASP A 402 -14.19 -10.95 13.95
C ASP A 402 -14.06 -12.40 14.46
N ASN A 403 -14.99 -12.86 15.30
CA ASN A 403 -14.99 -14.20 15.88
C ASN A 403 -15.10 -15.31 14.83
N SER A 404 -15.92 -15.13 13.78
CA SER A 404 -16.08 -16.16 12.74
C SER A 404 -14.78 -16.43 11.98
N LEU A 405 -14.03 -15.36 11.64
CA LEU A 405 -12.71 -15.50 11.03
C LEU A 405 -11.71 -16.12 12.00
N LYS A 406 -11.72 -15.67 13.25
CA LYS A 406 -10.84 -16.21 14.30
C LYS A 406 -11.04 -17.71 14.51
N GLU A 407 -12.29 -18.16 14.67
CA GLU A 407 -12.62 -19.57 14.87
C GLU A 407 -12.13 -20.43 13.70
N GLU A 408 -12.30 -19.93 12.47
CA GLU A 408 -11.84 -20.61 11.27
C GLU A 408 -10.31 -20.68 11.18
N LEU A 409 -9.60 -19.60 11.52
CA LEU A 409 -8.13 -19.59 11.55
C LEU A 409 -7.57 -20.52 12.64
N GLU A 410 -8.19 -20.57 13.82
CA GLU A 410 -7.80 -21.51 14.89
C GLU A 410 -8.04 -22.97 14.47
N ARG A 411 -9.17 -23.26 13.81
CA ARG A 411 -9.46 -24.59 13.25
C ARG A 411 -8.35 -25.01 12.27
N LEU A 412 -8.05 -24.16 11.30
CA LEU A 412 -7.02 -24.42 10.29
C LEU A 412 -5.61 -24.54 10.91
N LYS A 413 -5.28 -23.69 11.89
CA LYS A 413 -4.01 -23.78 12.61
C LYS A 413 -3.89 -25.13 13.30
N LYS A 414 -4.91 -25.58 14.03
CA LYS A 414 -4.92 -26.88 14.72
C LYS A 414 -4.74 -28.05 13.74
N GLU A 415 -5.35 -27.98 12.56
CA GLU A 415 -5.23 -29.01 11.51
C GLU A 415 -3.82 -29.04 10.87
N HIS A 416 -3.23 -27.88 10.60
CA HIS A 416 -1.94 -27.77 9.91
C HIS A 416 -0.72 -27.78 10.85
N PHE A 417 -0.93 -27.47 12.12
CA PHE A 417 0.11 -27.35 13.14
C PHE A 417 -0.38 -27.98 14.44
N PRO A 418 -0.63 -29.31 14.46
CA PRO A 418 -1.02 -29.97 15.69
C PRO A 418 0.08 -29.77 16.73
N ASP A 419 -0.31 -29.36 17.93
CA ASP A 419 0.61 -29.29 19.06
C ASP A 419 1.30 -30.66 19.17
N THR A 420 2.63 -30.66 19.19
CA THR A 420 3.36 -31.87 19.55
C THR A 420 2.80 -32.34 20.88
N PRO A 421 2.33 -33.58 21.00
CA PRO A 421 1.81 -34.08 22.26
C PRO A 421 2.88 -33.81 23.31
N ASP A 422 2.50 -33.03 24.34
CA ASP A 422 3.39 -32.63 25.42
C ASP A 422 4.16 -33.87 25.83
N PRO A 423 5.52 -33.91 25.69
CA PRO A 423 6.29 -35.12 25.92
C PRO A 423 5.86 -35.65 27.27
N SER A 424 5.20 -36.80 27.25
CA SER A 424 4.55 -37.37 28.43
C SER A 424 5.54 -37.26 29.58
N PRO A 425 5.14 -36.73 30.74
CA PRO A 425 6.07 -36.35 31.80
C PRO A 425 7.05 -37.48 32.00
N VAL A 426 8.30 -37.25 31.58
CA VAL A 426 9.35 -38.26 31.63
C VAL A 426 9.40 -38.66 33.10
N ALA A 427 9.00 -39.89 33.38
CA ALA A 427 9.01 -40.42 34.74
C ALA A 427 10.37 -40.10 35.34
N PRO A 428 10.43 -39.50 36.55
CA PRO A 428 11.69 -39.04 37.12
C PRO A 428 12.68 -40.18 37.10
N SER A 429 13.70 -40.08 36.23
CA SER A 429 14.76 -41.07 36.19
C SER A 429 15.44 -41.00 37.55
N GLN A 430 15.38 -42.10 38.30
CA GLN A 430 16.09 -42.23 39.56
C GLN A 430 17.56 -41.90 39.31
N SER A 431 18.00 -40.74 39.79
CA SER A 431 19.40 -40.33 39.75
C SER A 431 20.17 -41.23 40.69
N SER A 432 21.04 -42.07 40.13
CA SER A 432 22.10 -42.70 40.89
C SER A 432 23.04 -41.63 41.45
N GLU A 433 23.21 -41.64 42.77
CA GLU A 433 24.22 -40.93 43.56
C GLU A 433 25.55 -40.74 42.82
N ALA A 434 25.93 -39.47 42.62
CA ALA A 434 27.30 -39.10 42.29
C ALA A 434 28.03 -38.72 43.59
N LYS A 435 29.14 -39.41 43.84
CA LYS A 435 30.02 -39.23 44.99
C LYS A 435 30.69 -37.86 44.99
N ASP A 436 30.69 -37.30 46.19
CA ASP A 436 31.47 -36.19 46.71
C ASP A 436 32.98 -36.39 46.50
N TYR A 437 33.65 -35.40 45.91
CA TYR A 437 35.10 -35.24 46.01
C TYR A 437 35.46 -33.74 46.13
N SER A 438 36.01 -33.45 47.30
CA SER A 438 36.46 -32.17 47.80
C SER A 438 37.75 -31.65 47.12
N SER A 439 37.77 -30.32 46.93
CA SER A 439 38.88 -29.35 47.08
C SER A 439 40.29 -29.59 46.49
N VAL A 440 40.83 -28.57 45.81
CA VAL A 440 42.04 -27.76 46.16
C VAL A 440 42.27 -26.68 45.08
N PRO A 441 42.83 -25.48 45.40
CA PRO A 441 42.84 -24.32 44.52
C PRO A 441 44.20 -24.07 43.85
N GLU A 442 44.22 -23.60 42.60
CA GLU A 442 45.42 -22.95 42.04
C GLU A 442 45.12 -21.67 41.26
N LYS A 443 45.83 -20.66 41.74
CA LYS A 443 46.12 -19.34 41.18
C LYS A 443 47.14 -19.56 40.05
N SER A 444 46.94 -19.02 38.84
CA SER A 444 48.07 -18.55 38.04
C SER A 444 47.66 -17.68 36.85
N THR A 445 48.55 -16.77 36.55
CA THR A 445 48.53 -15.60 35.68
C THR A 445 48.58 -15.91 34.18
N SER A 446 48.04 -14.98 33.39
CA SER A 446 48.22 -14.87 31.93
C SER A 446 49.68 -14.96 31.48
N PRO A 447 49.89 -15.33 30.20
CA PRO A 447 50.68 -14.46 29.36
C PRO A 447 50.03 -14.13 28.02
N VAL A 448 50.27 -12.89 27.62
CA VAL A 448 50.09 -12.32 26.29
C VAL A 448 50.96 -13.10 25.29
N GLY A 449 50.38 -13.48 24.14
CA GLY A 449 51.09 -14.02 22.99
C GLY A 449 50.45 -13.54 21.68
N PRO A 450 51.23 -13.31 20.60
CA PRO A 450 50.89 -12.37 19.56
C PRO A 450 50.14 -12.97 18.37
N LEU A 451 49.39 -12.08 17.71
CA LEU A 451 48.65 -12.27 16.47
C LEU A 451 49.60 -12.47 15.28
N VAL A 452 49.58 -13.67 14.68
CA VAL A 452 50.16 -13.93 13.35
C VAL A 452 49.05 -14.53 12.49
N GLY A 453 48.55 -13.74 11.54
CA GLY A 453 47.54 -14.15 10.56
C GLY A 453 47.75 -13.39 9.26
N GLY A 454 48.47 -14.01 8.33
CA GLY A 454 48.83 -13.46 7.03
C GLY A 454 47.75 -13.64 5.96
N THR A 455 47.57 -12.59 5.16
CA THR A 455 47.48 -12.60 3.69
C THR A 455 46.73 -13.74 2.98
N VAL A 456 45.41 -13.57 2.80
CA VAL A 456 44.65 -14.10 1.64
C VAL A 456 43.59 -13.07 1.24
N CYS A 457 43.99 -11.95 0.61
CA CYS A 457 43.03 -10.98 0.04
C CYS A 457 43.47 -10.35 -1.30
N ALA A 458 44.60 -10.76 -1.88
CA ALA A 458 45.13 -10.12 -3.10
C ALA A 458 44.77 -10.82 -4.42
N LEU A 459 44.19 -12.03 -4.40
CA LEU A 459 43.94 -12.80 -5.63
C LEU A 459 42.52 -12.66 -6.20
N VAL A 460 41.53 -12.23 -5.40
CA VAL A 460 40.13 -12.11 -5.85
C VAL A 460 39.89 -10.77 -6.59
N THR A 461 40.62 -9.71 -6.23
CA THR A 461 40.50 -8.38 -6.85
C THR A 461 41.10 -8.29 -8.26
N LEU A 462 42.11 -9.12 -8.56
CA LEU A 462 42.78 -9.12 -9.87
C LEU A 462 41.96 -9.84 -10.95
N VAL A 463 41.18 -10.87 -10.58
CA VAL A 463 40.28 -11.58 -11.51
C VAL A 463 39.08 -10.71 -11.89
N ALA A 464 38.57 -9.89 -10.96
CA ALA A 464 37.46 -8.97 -11.23
C ALA A 464 37.86 -7.83 -12.20
N MET A 465 39.09 -7.31 -12.12
CA MET A 465 39.55 -6.27 -13.06
C MET A 465 39.83 -6.81 -14.47
N VAL A 466 40.33 -8.04 -14.61
CA VAL A 466 40.58 -8.65 -15.93
C VAL A 466 39.27 -8.98 -16.66
N LEU A 467 38.20 -9.29 -15.92
CA LEU A 467 36.87 -9.51 -16.51
C LEU A 467 36.18 -8.20 -16.94
N LEU A 468 36.45 -7.09 -16.27
CA LEU A 468 35.92 -5.77 -16.66
C LEU A 468 36.58 -5.19 -17.92
N VAL A 469 37.86 -5.47 -18.17
CA VAL A 469 38.57 -4.98 -19.37
C VAL A 469 38.18 -5.76 -20.64
N LYS A 470 37.82 -7.04 -20.53
CA LYS A 470 37.44 -7.86 -21.70
C LYS A 470 36.04 -7.60 -22.25
N PHE A 471 35.14 -6.98 -21.48
CA PHE A 471 33.75 -6.74 -21.91
C PHE A 471 33.48 -5.33 -22.49
N TRP A 472 34.49 -4.45 -22.52
CA TRP A 472 34.31 -3.06 -22.95
C TRP A 472 34.45 -2.71 -24.45
N PRO A 473 34.80 -3.60 -25.41
CA PRO A 473 34.82 -3.20 -26.82
C PRO A 473 33.44 -3.13 -27.52
N LYS A 474 32.36 -3.65 -26.92
CA LYS A 474 31.07 -3.85 -27.64
C LYS A 474 30.00 -2.78 -27.42
N VAL A 475 30.25 -1.76 -26.61
CA VAL A 475 29.26 -0.69 -26.31
C VAL A 475 29.51 0.60 -27.11
N ARG A 476 30.65 0.73 -27.79
CA ARG A 476 31.07 2.01 -28.40
C ARG A 476 30.48 2.32 -29.79
N THR A 477 29.68 1.46 -30.39
CA THR A 477 29.11 1.68 -31.74
C THR A 477 27.67 2.19 -31.76
N ARG A 478 27.05 2.52 -30.62
CA ARG A 478 25.67 3.07 -30.59
C ARG A 478 25.52 4.50 -30.05
N PHE A 479 26.61 5.24 -29.83
CA PHE A 479 26.54 6.60 -29.26
C PHE A 479 27.27 7.70 -30.05
N VAL A 480 27.45 7.51 -31.36
CA VAL A 480 27.91 8.57 -32.27
C VAL A 480 26.80 8.84 -33.28
N GLY A 481 25.84 9.70 -32.90
CA GLY A 481 24.73 10.05 -33.78
C GLY A 481 23.82 11.18 -33.30
N ILE A 482 24.07 11.77 -32.12
CA ILE A 482 23.25 12.89 -31.61
C ILE A 482 24.17 13.88 -30.89
N TRP A 483 25.01 14.60 -31.62
CA TRP A 483 25.60 15.85 -31.15
C TRP A 483 26.14 16.66 -32.33
N ASN A 484 25.23 17.32 -33.04
CA ASN A 484 25.51 18.48 -33.88
C ASN A 484 24.23 19.31 -33.93
N GLY A 485 24.12 20.30 -33.05
CA GLY A 485 22.94 21.16 -33.01
C GLY A 485 22.76 22.00 -31.75
N PHE A 486 23.80 22.71 -31.31
CA PHE A 486 23.62 23.87 -30.42
C PHE A 486 24.55 25.00 -30.86
N GLY A 487 23.99 25.89 -31.68
CA GLY A 487 24.60 27.17 -32.02
C GLY A 487 24.47 28.14 -30.84
N ILE A 488 25.61 28.67 -30.42
CA ILE A 488 25.73 29.72 -29.40
C ILE A 488 25.38 31.06 -30.05
N HIS A 489 24.33 31.72 -29.58
CA HIS A 489 24.01 33.10 -29.94
C HIS A 489 24.98 34.07 -29.22
N LYS A 490 25.77 34.82 -30.00
CA LYS A 490 26.56 35.98 -29.55
C LYS A 490 25.63 37.10 -29.08
N LYS A 491 25.90 37.65 -27.89
CA LYS A 491 25.41 38.96 -27.44
C LYS A 491 26.06 40.05 -28.29
N GLY A 492 25.25 40.92 -28.88
CA GLY A 492 25.68 42.18 -29.49
C GLY A 492 25.80 43.27 -28.42
N GLU A 493 26.90 44.01 -28.49
CA GLU A 493 27.15 45.26 -27.79
C GLU A 493 26.24 46.36 -28.33
N LEU A 494 25.77 47.22 -27.42
CA LEU A 494 25.03 48.44 -27.71
C LEU A 494 25.93 49.61 -27.29
N ASN A 495 26.25 50.48 -28.25
CA ASN A 495 26.99 51.72 -28.05
C ASN A 495 26.24 52.66 -27.08
N MET A 496 26.93 53.08 -26.03
CA MET A 496 27.06 54.48 -25.59
C MET A 496 28.32 54.65 -24.76
#